data_AF-A0A1Y1NJQ4-F1
#
_entry.id   AF-A0A1Y1NJQ4-F1
#
_cell.length_a   1.000
_cell.length_b   1.000
_cell.length_c   1.000
_cell.angle_alpha   90.00
_cell.angle_beta   90.00
_cell.angle_gamma   90.00
#
_symmetry.space_group_name_H-M   'P 1'
#
loop_
_entity.id
_entity.type
_entity.pdbx_description
1 polymer ?
#
loop_
_entity_poly.entity_id
_entity_poly.type
_entity_poly.pdbx_seq_one_letter_code
_entity_poly.pdbx_strand_id
1 'polypeptide(L)'
;WKHQLDTSILYHDLYPNPNSETKTYHILDPKTERPGPDTIIALDTEFVAIRQPEIEMNSDGERETIRPIVYALARTSVVRGQGENEGLPFIDDYISIQEPIVDYLTSYSGITREDLDPRISKHSLLPLKMAYKKLWILLNLGCKFLGHGLKQDFRVINIHVPKSQVIDTIDLFFLKSRLRKLSLAFLAWYLLKEDIQMETHDSIEDSRTALKL
;
A
#
# COMPACT_ATOMS: atom_id res chain seq x y z
N TRP A 1 -14.36 -23.60 -2.12
CA TRP A 1 -14.18 -22.37 -1.30
C TRP A 1 -14.25 -21.10 -2.14
N LYS A 2 -13.61 -20.98 -3.31
CA LYS A 2 -13.66 -19.76 -4.15
C LYS A 2 -15.09 -19.25 -4.47
N HIS A 3 -16.04 -20.16 -4.71
CA HIS A 3 -17.45 -19.81 -4.96
C HIS A 3 -18.28 -19.47 -3.70
N GLN A 4 -17.69 -19.57 -2.51
CA GLN A 4 -18.33 -19.30 -1.21
C GLN A 4 -17.50 -18.30 -0.40
N LEU A 5 -16.69 -17.50 -1.09
CA LEU A 5 -15.86 -16.49 -0.44
C LEU A 5 -16.77 -15.38 0.10
N ASP A 6 -16.73 -15.16 1.41
CA ASP A 6 -17.43 -14.03 2.03
C ASP A 6 -16.70 -12.72 1.72
N THR A 7 -17.33 -11.90 0.88
CA THR A 7 -16.82 -10.59 0.44
C THR A 7 -17.35 -9.42 1.27
N SER A 8 -18.20 -9.68 2.28
CA SER A 8 -18.89 -8.64 3.05
C SER A 8 -17.96 -7.57 3.63
N ILE A 9 -16.74 -7.93 4.02
CA ILE A 9 -15.75 -6.99 4.57
C ILE A 9 -15.34 -5.85 3.60
N LEU A 10 -15.56 -6.02 2.29
CA LEU A 10 -15.30 -4.95 1.31
C LEU A 10 -16.43 -3.90 1.24
N TYR A 11 -17.59 -4.24 1.81
CA TYR A 11 -18.84 -3.47 1.71
C TYR A 11 -19.31 -2.89 3.06
N HIS A 12 -18.58 -3.14 4.14
CA HIS A 12 -18.94 -2.67 5.47
C HIS A 12 -17.77 -1.91 6.09
N ASP A 13 -18.07 -0.76 6.67
CA ASP A 13 -17.15 -0.05 7.54
C ASP A 13 -17.21 -0.66 8.94
N LEU A 14 -16.24 -1.51 9.27
CA LEU A 14 -16.20 -2.24 10.53
C LEU A 14 -15.79 -1.36 11.72
N TYR A 15 -15.13 -0.23 11.47
CA TYR A 15 -14.64 0.66 12.51
C TYR A 15 -14.79 2.12 12.06
N PRO A 16 -16.04 2.61 11.97
CA PRO A 16 -16.30 3.97 11.53
C PRO A 16 -15.60 4.93 12.50
N ASN A 17 -14.74 5.79 11.95
CA ASN A 17 -14.20 6.91 12.72
C ASN A 17 -15.40 7.77 13.17
N PRO A 18 -15.53 8.09 14.47
CA PRO A 18 -16.64 8.92 14.95
C PRO A 18 -16.69 10.30 14.26
N ASN A 19 -15.57 10.80 13.72
CA ASN A 19 -15.52 12.03 12.93
C ASN A 19 -15.62 11.74 11.43
N SER A 20 -16.85 11.60 10.93
CA SER A 20 -17.18 11.36 9.52
C SER A 20 -16.60 12.40 8.55
N GLU A 21 -16.29 13.61 8.99
CA GLU A 21 -15.75 14.69 8.15
C GLU A 21 -14.30 14.44 7.69
N THR A 22 -13.58 13.53 8.34
CA THR A 22 -12.16 13.24 8.06
C THR A 22 -11.96 11.96 7.24
N LYS A 23 -13.05 11.35 6.77
CA LYS A 23 -12.97 10.06 6.08
C LYS A 23 -12.37 10.24 4.69
N THR A 24 -11.22 9.61 4.47
CA THR A 24 -10.46 9.66 3.23
C THR A 24 -10.99 8.72 2.14
N TYR A 25 -11.87 7.77 2.50
CA TYR A 25 -12.30 6.67 1.62
C TYR A 25 -13.82 6.42 1.65
N HIS A 26 -14.32 5.84 0.56
CA HIS A 26 -15.71 5.43 0.39
C HIS A 26 -15.78 3.93 0.12
N ILE A 27 -16.44 3.19 1.02
CA ILE A 27 -16.66 1.74 0.89
C ILE A 27 -17.33 1.40 -0.45
N LEU A 28 -17.15 0.17 -0.91
CA LEU A 28 -17.77 -0.27 -2.16
C LEU A 28 -19.30 -0.31 -2.04
N ASP A 29 -20.01 0.04 -3.11
CA ASP A 29 -21.46 -0.16 -3.19
C ASP A 29 -21.79 -1.61 -3.60
N PRO A 30 -22.50 -2.40 -2.77
CA PRO A 30 -22.83 -3.80 -3.07
C PRO A 30 -23.72 -4.00 -4.31
N LYS A 31 -24.43 -2.97 -4.75
CA LYS A 31 -25.32 -3.02 -5.92
C LYS A 31 -24.56 -2.78 -7.22
N THR A 32 -23.64 -1.81 -7.23
CA THR A 32 -22.98 -1.33 -8.44
C THR A 32 -21.52 -1.78 -8.55
N GLU A 33 -20.83 -2.01 -7.43
CA GLU A 33 -19.40 -2.30 -7.38
C GLU A 33 -19.12 -3.74 -6.95
N ARG A 34 -18.86 -4.61 -7.93
CA ARG A 34 -18.55 -6.03 -7.69
C ARG A 34 -17.17 -6.36 -8.24
N PRO A 35 -16.11 -6.33 -7.39
CA PRO A 35 -14.76 -6.63 -7.84
C PRO A 35 -14.65 -8.03 -8.44
N GLY A 36 -13.91 -8.16 -9.53
CA GLY A 36 -13.72 -9.41 -10.27
C GLY A 36 -12.49 -9.37 -11.18
N PRO A 37 -12.34 -10.34 -12.11
CA PRO A 37 -11.16 -10.48 -12.96
C PRO A 37 -10.84 -9.27 -13.85
N ASP A 38 -11.87 -8.50 -14.21
CA ASP A 38 -11.76 -7.31 -15.06
C ASP A 38 -11.62 -6.01 -14.24
N THR A 39 -11.62 -6.11 -12.91
CA THR A 39 -11.46 -4.95 -12.02
C THR A 39 -9.98 -4.64 -11.81
N ILE A 40 -9.60 -3.41 -12.15
CA ILE A 40 -8.31 -2.83 -11.79
C ILE A 40 -8.48 -2.04 -10.49
N ILE A 41 -7.55 -2.25 -9.58
CA ILE A 41 -7.42 -1.48 -8.34
C ILE A 41 -5.99 -0.96 -8.27
N ALA A 42 -5.81 0.29 -7.86
CA ALA A 42 -4.47 0.80 -7.58
C ALA A 42 -4.18 0.62 -6.08
N LEU A 43 -3.00 0.10 -5.77
CA LEU A 43 -2.53 -0.21 -4.43
C LEU A 43 -1.23 0.53 -4.17
N ASP A 44 -1.14 1.11 -2.99
CA ASP A 44 0.11 1.55 -2.39
C ASP A 44 0.07 1.28 -0.87
N THR A 45 1.24 1.08 -0.26
CA THR A 45 1.36 0.76 1.15
C THR A 45 2.56 1.39 1.80
N GLU A 46 2.39 1.81 3.05
CA GLU A 46 3.45 2.42 3.84
C GLU A 46 3.93 1.48 4.94
N PHE A 47 5.24 1.56 5.22
CA PHE A 47 5.90 0.71 6.21
C PHE A 47 6.65 1.52 7.26
N VAL A 48 6.81 0.89 8.41
CA VAL A 48 7.75 1.31 9.45
C VAL A 48 8.77 0.22 9.71
N ALA A 49 9.95 0.58 10.18
CA ALA A 49 10.95 -0.39 10.60
C ALA A 49 10.69 -0.81 12.05
N ILE A 50 10.65 -2.12 12.29
CA ILE A 50 10.55 -2.72 13.63
C ILE A 50 11.87 -3.37 14.08
N ARG A 51 12.86 -3.44 13.18
CA ARG A 51 14.21 -3.91 13.50
C ARG A 51 15.24 -3.34 12.53
N GLN A 52 16.34 -2.80 13.07
CA GLN A 52 17.48 -2.34 12.29
C GLN A 52 18.32 -3.52 11.77
N PRO A 53 19.05 -3.35 10.65
CA PRO A 53 19.96 -4.37 10.17
C PRO A 53 21.13 -4.58 11.16
N GLU A 54 21.52 -5.83 11.34
CA GLU A 54 22.75 -6.20 12.05
C GLU A 54 23.85 -6.38 11.01
N ILE A 55 24.90 -5.54 11.08
CA ILE A 55 26.03 -5.55 10.15
C ILE A 55 27.28 -5.92 10.93
N GLU A 56 27.98 -6.94 10.46
CA GLU A 56 29.30 -7.33 10.96
C GLU A 56 30.37 -6.88 9.98
N MET A 57 31.54 -6.52 10.50
CA MET A 57 32.70 -6.17 9.69
C MET A 57 33.72 -7.29 9.82
N ASN A 58 34.01 -7.97 8.71
CA ASN A 58 34.97 -9.06 8.73
C ASN A 58 36.42 -8.52 8.83
N SER A 59 37.37 -9.43 9.01
CA SER A 59 38.80 -9.09 9.16
C SER A 59 39.39 -8.38 7.94
N ASP A 60 38.76 -8.53 6.78
CA ASP A 60 39.14 -7.92 5.50
C ASP A 60 38.49 -6.53 5.29
N GLY A 61 37.67 -6.07 6.24
CA GLY A 61 36.98 -4.78 6.21
C GLY A 61 35.72 -4.76 5.34
N GLU A 62 35.25 -5.90 4.84
CA GLU A 62 33.97 -6.02 4.17
C GLU A 62 32.83 -6.04 5.19
N ARG A 63 31.71 -5.39 4.81
CA ARG A 63 30.50 -5.33 5.61
C ARG A 63 29.57 -6.47 5.20
N GLU A 64 29.27 -7.36 6.13
CA GLU A 64 28.32 -8.45 5.91
C GLU A 64 27.03 -8.18 6.70
N THR A 65 25.88 -8.26 6.03
CA THR A 65 24.59 -8.14 6.71
C THR A 65 24.22 -9.47 7.32
N ILE A 66 24.33 -9.58 8.65
CA ILE A 66 23.95 -10.78 9.39
C ILE A 66 22.43 -10.90 9.47
N ARG A 67 21.74 -9.77 9.66
CA ARG A 67 20.27 -9.73 9.64
C ARG A 67 19.77 -8.52 8.86
N PRO A 68 18.81 -8.71 7.94
CA PRO A 68 18.23 -7.60 7.20
C PRO A 68 17.30 -6.77 8.10
N ILE A 69 16.98 -5.56 7.62
CA ILE A 69 15.90 -4.74 8.15
C ILE A 69 14.57 -5.50 8.10
N VAL A 70 13.76 -5.34 9.16
CA VAL A 70 12.41 -5.90 9.22
C VAL A 70 11.40 -4.76 9.22
N TYR A 71 10.51 -4.79 8.25
CA TYR A 71 9.42 -3.84 8.08
C TYR A 71 8.11 -4.41 8.58
N ALA A 72 7.25 -3.54 9.08
CA ALA A 72 5.85 -3.83 9.38
C ALA A 72 4.95 -2.90 8.56
N LEU A 73 3.82 -3.42 8.08
CA LEU A 73 2.78 -2.64 7.40
C LEU A 73 2.16 -1.64 8.36
N ALA A 74 2.16 -0.36 7.99
CA ALA A 74 1.64 0.73 8.78
C ALA A 74 0.36 1.34 8.18
N ARG A 75 0.28 1.44 6.85
CA ARG A 75 -0.90 1.91 6.14
C ARG A 75 -1.06 1.16 4.82
N THR A 76 -2.31 0.92 4.41
CA THR A 76 -2.62 0.39 3.08
C THR A 76 -3.77 1.17 2.47
N SER A 77 -3.57 1.64 1.24
CA SER A 77 -4.58 2.38 0.51
C SER A 77 -4.86 1.69 -0.82
N VAL A 78 -6.15 1.55 -1.13
CA VAL A 78 -6.61 0.95 -2.38
C VAL A 78 -7.64 1.86 -3.02
N VAL A 79 -7.35 2.26 -4.26
CA VAL A 79 -8.19 3.15 -5.07
C VAL A 79 -8.85 2.39 -6.21
N ARG A 80 -10.06 2.84 -6.56
CA ARG A 80 -10.79 2.33 -7.72
C ARG A 80 -10.03 2.69 -8.99
N GLY A 81 -9.73 1.71 -9.83
CA GLY A 81 -9.04 1.94 -11.10
C GLY A 81 -9.95 2.26 -12.29
N GLN A 82 -11.27 2.25 -12.10
CA GLN A 82 -12.24 2.43 -13.18
C GLN A 82 -13.64 2.82 -12.64
N GLY A 83 -14.49 3.34 -13.53
CA GLY A 83 -15.90 3.66 -13.26
C GLY A 83 -16.12 5.11 -12.83
N GLU A 84 -17.34 5.45 -12.40
CA GLU A 84 -17.70 6.82 -12.03
C GLU A 84 -16.88 7.37 -10.85
N ASN A 85 -16.43 6.47 -9.96
CA ASN A 85 -15.63 6.79 -8.77
C ASN A 85 -14.13 6.48 -8.97
N GLU A 86 -13.64 6.44 -10.20
CA GLU A 86 -12.21 6.23 -10.48
C GLU A 86 -11.32 7.19 -9.68
N GLY A 87 -10.22 6.66 -9.13
CA GLY A 87 -9.32 7.40 -8.25
C GLY A 87 -9.83 7.60 -6.82
N LEU A 88 -11.09 7.26 -6.50
CA LEU A 88 -11.61 7.35 -5.13
C LEU A 88 -11.19 6.10 -4.32
N PRO A 89 -10.48 6.25 -3.18
CA PRO A 89 -10.14 5.14 -2.31
C PRO A 89 -11.37 4.45 -1.72
N PHE A 90 -11.29 3.13 -1.59
CA PHE A 90 -12.27 2.31 -0.86
C PHE A 90 -11.65 1.52 0.30
N ILE A 91 -10.32 1.50 0.38
CA ILE A 91 -9.56 1.06 1.54
C ILE A 91 -8.54 2.16 1.83
N ASP A 92 -8.46 2.59 3.09
CA ASP A 92 -7.40 3.45 3.61
C ASP A 92 -7.22 3.08 5.10
N ASP A 93 -6.59 1.94 5.32
CA ASP A 93 -6.51 1.29 6.63
C ASP A 93 -5.14 1.59 7.28
N TYR A 94 -5.16 2.14 8.50
CA TYR A 94 -3.98 2.25 9.35
C TYR A 94 -3.88 1.01 10.24
N ILE A 95 -2.69 0.46 10.39
CA ILE A 95 -2.48 -0.85 10.99
C ILE A 95 -1.88 -0.72 12.38
N SER A 96 -2.54 -1.33 13.36
CA SER A 96 -1.99 -1.49 14.71
C SER A 96 -0.77 -2.41 14.69
N ILE A 97 0.35 -1.91 15.23
CA ILE A 97 1.62 -2.63 15.35
C ILE A 97 1.90 -2.81 16.84
N GLN A 98 2.13 -4.06 17.27
CA GLN A 98 2.39 -4.38 18.68
C GLN A 98 3.89 -4.35 18.99
N GLU A 99 4.71 -4.66 18.00
CA GLU A 99 6.15 -4.63 18.07
C GLU A 99 6.67 -3.19 18.23
N PRO A 100 7.77 -2.99 18.98
CA PRO A 100 8.41 -1.69 19.06
C PRO A 100 8.87 -1.20 17.68
N ILE A 101 8.40 -0.02 17.29
CA ILE A 101 8.84 0.67 16.08
C ILE A 101 10.19 1.33 16.37
N VAL A 102 11.20 0.99 15.58
CA VAL A 102 12.55 1.57 15.71
C VAL A 102 12.73 2.81 14.83
N ASP A 103 12.01 2.88 13.71
CA ASP A 103 12.00 4.02 12.81
C ASP A 103 10.67 4.07 12.04
N TYR A 104 10.01 5.23 12.06
CA TYR A 104 8.75 5.45 11.34
C TYR A 104 8.95 5.72 9.85
N LEU A 105 10.18 6.05 9.44
CA LEU A 105 10.50 6.39 8.06
C LEU A 105 9.64 7.54 7.50
N THR A 106 9.21 8.47 8.36
CA THR A 106 8.18 9.48 8.06
C THR A 106 8.41 10.25 6.75
N SER A 107 9.66 10.58 6.40
CA SER A 107 9.97 11.24 5.14
C SER A 107 9.60 10.43 3.89
N TYR A 108 9.58 9.11 4.00
CA TYR A 108 9.28 8.17 2.92
C TYR A 108 7.93 7.46 3.09
N SER A 109 7.37 7.46 4.30
CA SER A 109 6.13 6.73 4.61
C SER A 109 4.93 7.65 4.90
N GLY A 110 5.19 8.92 5.22
CA GLY A 110 4.18 9.82 5.78
C GLY A 110 3.66 9.43 7.17
N ILE A 111 4.11 8.29 7.73
CA ILE A 111 3.62 7.80 9.01
C ILE A 111 4.37 8.47 10.15
N THR A 112 3.59 8.96 11.12
CA THR A 112 4.08 9.54 12.37
C THR A 112 3.78 8.62 13.56
N ARG A 113 4.33 8.98 14.72
CA ARG A 113 4.02 8.25 15.97
C ARG A 113 2.55 8.38 16.32
N GLU A 114 2.01 9.57 16.12
CA GLU A 114 0.63 9.94 16.42
C GLU A 114 -0.36 9.10 15.61
N ASP A 115 0.00 8.74 14.37
CA ASP A 115 -0.87 7.93 13.51
C ASP A 115 -1.06 6.51 14.03
N LEU A 116 -0.06 5.93 14.70
CA LEU A 116 -0.05 4.52 15.12
C LEU A 116 -0.23 4.32 16.63
N ASP A 117 -0.38 5.38 17.42
CA ASP A 117 -0.66 5.28 18.86
C ASP A 117 -2.18 5.20 19.11
N PRO A 118 -2.71 4.07 19.63
CA PRO A 118 -4.15 3.89 19.84
C PRO A 118 -4.80 4.91 20.79
N ARG A 119 -4.01 5.67 21.56
CA ARG A 119 -4.52 6.65 22.54
C ARG A 119 -4.76 8.02 21.93
N ILE A 120 -4.06 8.36 20.85
CA ILE A 120 -4.06 9.71 20.26
C ILE A 120 -4.31 9.71 18.75
N SER A 121 -4.25 8.56 18.09
CA SER A 121 -4.47 8.47 16.66
C SER A 121 -5.84 8.99 16.28
N LYS A 122 -5.86 9.80 15.24
CA LYS A 122 -7.08 10.26 14.59
C LYS A 122 -7.63 9.21 13.62
N HIS A 123 -6.84 8.16 13.34
CA HIS A 123 -7.19 7.08 12.43
C HIS A 123 -7.73 5.88 13.18
N SER A 124 -8.60 5.14 12.52
CA SER A 124 -9.11 3.88 13.03
C SER A 124 -8.07 2.79 12.83
N LEU A 125 -7.38 2.40 13.89
CA LEU A 125 -6.32 1.39 13.83
C LEU A 125 -6.91 -0.02 13.74
N LEU A 126 -6.55 -0.75 12.68
CA LEU A 126 -7.02 -2.10 12.43
C LEU A 126 -5.94 -3.14 12.72
N PRO A 127 -6.31 -4.37 13.10
CA PRO A 127 -5.38 -5.49 13.10
C PRO A 127 -4.89 -5.80 11.67
N LEU A 128 -3.61 -6.14 11.51
CA LEU A 128 -3.02 -6.53 10.22
C LEU A 128 -3.86 -7.58 9.47
N LYS A 129 -4.46 -8.52 10.21
CA LYS A 129 -5.31 -9.58 9.66
C LYS A 129 -6.51 -9.04 8.87
N MET A 130 -7.04 -7.86 9.22
CA MET A 130 -8.17 -7.25 8.51
C MET A 130 -7.76 -6.74 7.14
N ALA A 131 -6.69 -5.93 7.08
CA ALA A 131 -6.12 -5.46 5.83
C ALA A 131 -5.72 -6.64 4.92
N TYR A 132 -5.02 -7.63 5.47
CA TYR A 132 -4.67 -8.85 4.75
C TYR A 132 -5.90 -9.56 4.18
N LYS A 133 -6.98 -9.70 4.96
CA LYS A 133 -8.22 -10.35 4.50
C LYS A 133 -8.86 -9.59 3.33
N LYS A 134 -8.91 -8.25 3.39
CA LYS A 134 -9.45 -7.42 2.29
C LYS A 134 -8.64 -7.64 1.00
N LEU A 135 -7.32 -7.52 1.07
CA LEU A 135 -6.42 -7.73 -0.09
C LEU A 135 -6.49 -9.17 -0.61
N TRP A 136 -6.56 -10.15 0.29
CA TRP A 136 -6.69 -11.56 -0.08
C TRP A 136 -8.00 -11.86 -0.79
N ILE A 137 -9.10 -11.22 -0.39
CA ILE A 137 -10.38 -11.36 -1.10
C ILE A 137 -10.26 -10.78 -2.51
N LEU A 138 -9.73 -9.56 -2.66
CA LEU A 138 -9.53 -8.91 -3.96
C LEU A 138 -8.67 -9.77 -4.89
N LEU A 139 -7.59 -10.34 -4.36
CA LEU A 139 -6.74 -11.30 -5.07
C LEU A 139 -7.55 -12.51 -5.58
N ASN A 140 -8.37 -13.12 -4.71
CA ASN A 140 -9.11 -14.33 -5.06
C ASN A 140 -10.33 -14.08 -5.94
N LEU A 141 -10.84 -12.85 -5.97
CA LEU A 141 -11.84 -12.40 -6.94
C LEU A 141 -11.23 -12.18 -8.33
N GLY A 142 -9.90 -12.17 -8.44
CA GLY A 142 -9.19 -12.04 -9.72
C GLY A 142 -8.79 -10.61 -10.08
N CYS A 143 -8.98 -9.64 -9.18
CA CYS A 143 -8.64 -8.23 -9.44
C CYS A 143 -7.18 -8.07 -9.88
N LYS A 144 -6.93 -7.05 -10.70
CA LYS A 144 -5.59 -6.64 -11.12
C LYS A 144 -5.09 -5.51 -10.22
N PHE A 145 -3.95 -5.72 -9.60
CA PHE A 145 -3.26 -4.78 -8.73
C PHE A 145 -2.34 -3.92 -9.56
N LEU A 146 -2.67 -2.64 -9.67
CA LEU A 146 -1.87 -1.60 -10.29
C LEU A 146 -1.09 -0.84 -9.21
N GLY A 147 0.14 -0.44 -9.47
CA GLY A 147 0.93 0.36 -8.52
C GLY A 147 2.32 0.65 -9.03
N HIS A 148 3.22 1.08 -8.14
CA HIS A 148 4.61 1.41 -8.49
C HIS A 148 5.59 0.76 -7.51
N GLY A 149 6.24 -0.34 -7.92
CA GLY A 149 7.18 -1.07 -7.06
C GLY A 149 6.53 -2.13 -6.16
N LEU A 150 5.38 -2.68 -6.59
CA LEU A 150 4.52 -3.59 -5.81
C LEU A 150 5.19 -4.83 -5.23
N LYS A 151 6.37 -5.21 -5.75
CA LYS A 151 7.15 -6.34 -5.23
C LYS A 151 7.49 -6.17 -3.74
N GLN A 152 7.84 -4.96 -3.31
CA GLN A 152 8.15 -4.71 -1.90
C GLN A 152 6.89 -4.79 -1.04
N ASP A 153 5.79 -4.24 -1.54
CA ASP A 153 4.51 -4.20 -0.85
C ASP A 153 3.97 -5.59 -0.58
N PHE A 154 3.91 -6.42 -1.61
CA PHE A 154 3.50 -7.81 -1.47
C PHE A 154 4.39 -8.61 -0.51
N ARG A 155 5.70 -8.29 -0.45
CA ARG A 155 6.62 -8.93 0.47
C ARG A 155 6.31 -8.57 1.93
N VAL A 156 6.05 -7.31 2.23
CA VAL A 156 5.77 -6.86 3.61
C VAL A 156 4.37 -7.27 4.06
N ILE A 157 3.38 -7.19 3.18
CA ILE A 157 2.01 -7.70 3.41
C ILE A 157 2.01 -9.24 3.57
N ASN A 158 3.06 -9.91 3.07
CA ASN A 158 3.20 -11.36 3.03
C ASN A 158 2.10 -12.04 2.17
N ILE A 159 1.84 -11.47 0.99
CA ILE A 159 0.89 -12.00 0.02
C ILE A 159 1.59 -12.28 -1.31
N HIS A 160 1.27 -13.40 -1.96
CA HIS A 160 1.78 -13.73 -3.28
C HIS A 160 0.71 -13.45 -4.35
N VAL A 161 0.94 -12.44 -5.17
CA VAL A 161 0.05 -12.08 -6.29
C VAL A 161 0.61 -12.66 -7.60
N PRO A 162 -0.19 -13.43 -8.37
CA PRO A 162 0.23 -13.92 -9.68
C PRO A 162 0.60 -12.77 -10.63
N LYS A 163 1.67 -12.93 -11.41
CA LYS A 163 2.12 -11.88 -12.36
C LYS A 163 1.03 -11.40 -13.32
N SER A 164 0.07 -12.27 -13.69
CA SER A 164 -1.06 -11.92 -14.55
C SER A 164 -2.05 -10.93 -13.92
N GLN A 165 -1.99 -10.76 -12.60
CA GLN A 165 -2.80 -9.83 -11.82
C GLN A 165 -1.98 -8.61 -11.36
N VAL A 166 -0.73 -8.44 -11.82
CA VAL A 166 0.13 -7.30 -11.42
C VAL A 166 0.35 -6.39 -12.61
N ILE A 167 0.05 -5.10 -12.43
CA ILE A 167 0.34 -4.01 -13.37
C ILE A 167 1.29 -3.06 -12.64
N ASP A 168 2.59 -3.36 -12.69
CA ASP A 168 3.60 -2.58 -11.98
C ASP A 168 4.23 -1.52 -12.92
N THR A 169 3.90 -0.26 -12.66
CA THR A 169 4.41 0.88 -13.46
C THR A 169 5.94 0.98 -13.41
N ILE A 170 6.61 0.51 -12.34
CA ILE A 170 8.08 0.53 -12.26
C ILE A 170 8.72 -0.37 -13.32
N ASP A 171 8.03 -1.45 -13.68
CA ASP A 171 8.48 -2.41 -14.68
C ASP A 171 8.06 -1.96 -16.09
N LEU A 172 6.90 -1.31 -16.23
CA LEU A 172 6.44 -0.71 -17.49
C LEU A 172 7.35 0.43 -17.95
N PHE A 173 7.74 1.32 -17.04
CA PHE A 173 8.62 2.45 -17.31
C PHE A 173 10.12 2.14 -17.09
N PHE A 174 10.48 0.86 -16.97
CA PHE A 174 11.87 0.46 -16.78
C PHE A 174 12.74 0.83 -17.99
N LEU A 175 13.77 1.65 -17.74
CA LEU A 175 14.67 2.11 -18.79
C LEU A 175 15.74 1.05 -19.09
N LYS A 176 15.40 0.11 -19.99
CA LYS A 176 16.26 -1.03 -20.36
C LYS A 176 17.66 -0.61 -20.81
N SER A 177 17.78 0.48 -21.56
CA SER A 177 19.08 0.97 -22.08
C SER A 177 20.05 1.38 -20.97
N ARG A 178 19.56 1.72 -19.78
CA ARG A 178 20.37 2.13 -18.62
C ARG A 178 20.19 1.20 -17.42
N LEU A 179 19.48 0.09 -17.58
CA LEU A 179 19.08 -0.83 -16.52
C LEU A 179 18.53 -0.10 -15.28
N ARG A 180 17.74 0.96 -15.49
CA ARG A 180 17.34 1.90 -14.43
C ARG A 180 15.84 1.88 -14.20
N LYS A 181 15.45 1.71 -12.94
CA LYS A 181 14.10 1.99 -12.44
C LYS A 181 13.94 3.49 -12.22
N LEU A 182 12.79 4.03 -12.61
CA LEU A 182 12.44 5.44 -12.43
C LEU A 182 11.49 5.53 -11.24
N SER A 183 11.65 6.56 -10.40
CA SER A 183 10.77 6.78 -9.27
C SER A 183 9.41 7.33 -9.73
N LEU A 184 8.38 7.09 -8.92
CA LEU A 184 7.04 7.61 -9.17
C LEU A 184 7.04 9.13 -9.29
N ALA A 185 7.66 9.86 -8.34
CA ALA A 185 7.78 11.31 -8.38
C ALA A 185 8.43 11.84 -9.66
N PHE A 186 9.48 11.16 -10.18
CA PHE A 186 10.09 11.57 -11.44
C PHE A 186 9.14 11.36 -12.62
N LEU A 187 8.41 10.25 -12.65
CA LEU A 187 7.45 9.96 -13.72
C LEU A 187 6.26 10.93 -13.68
N ALA A 188 5.74 11.24 -12.49
CA ALA A 188 4.68 12.22 -12.28
C ALA A 188 5.10 13.61 -12.79
N TRP A 189 6.27 14.08 -12.37
CA TRP A 189 6.81 15.36 -12.82
C TRP A 189 7.06 15.39 -14.33
N TYR A 190 7.67 14.34 -14.87
CA TYR A 190 8.07 14.31 -16.27
C TYR A 190 6.90 14.12 -17.23
N LEU A 191 5.98 13.19 -16.95
CA LEU A 191 4.87 12.81 -17.83
C LEU A 191 3.58 13.54 -17.53
N LEU A 192 3.21 13.65 -16.25
CA LEU A 192 1.94 14.22 -15.80
C LEU A 192 2.02 15.73 -15.53
N LYS A 193 3.24 16.27 -15.38
CA LYS A 193 3.50 17.66 -14.97
C LYS A 193 2.94 17.97 -13.58
N GLU A 194 2.96 16.98 -12.70
CA GLU A 194 2.52 17.06 -11.31
C GLU A 194 3.72 16.86 -10.39
N ASP A 195 3.84 17.70 -9.36
CA ASP A 195 4.78 17.52 -8.26
C ASP A 195 4.05 16.78 -7.12
N ILE A 196 4.58 15.63 -6.72
CA ILE A 196 4.04 14.77 -5.66
C ILE A 196 5.11 14.52 -4.59
N GLN A 197 4.73 14.00 -3.41
CA GLN A 197 5.67 13.63 -2.35
C GLN A 197 6.56 14.80 -1.88
N MET A 198 6.03 16.03 -1.88
CA MET A 198 6.81 17.26 -1.66
C MET A 198 7.34 17.42 -0.22
N GLU A 199 6.55 17.03 0.77
CA GLU A 199 6.94 17.05 2.19
C GLU A 199 7.12 15.64 2.73
N THR A 200 6.08 14.82 2.57
CA THR A 200 6.05 13.40 2.93
C THR A 200 5.29 12.62 1.87
N HIS A 201 5.42 11.30 1.89
CA HIS A 201 4.62 10.42 1.04
C HIS A 201 3.18 10.35 1.54
N ASP A 202 2.24 10.13 0.61
CA ASP A 202 0.87 9.76 0.90
C ASP A 202 0.42 8.64 -0.05
N SER A 203 0.24 7.45 0.50
CA SER A 203 -0.20 6.28 -0.28
C SER A 203 -1.47 6.46 -1.15
N ILE A 204 -2.40 7.38 -0.83
CA ILE A 204 -3.54 7.65 -1.72
C ILE A 204 -3.09 8.48 -2.94
N GLU A 205 -2.31 9.54 -2.72
CA GLU A 205 -1.66 10.32 -3.79
C GLU A 205 -0.84 9.40 -4.70
N ASP A 206 -0.04 8.50 -4.13
CA ASP A 206 0.83 7.60 -4.88
C ASP A 206 0.03 6.56 -5.68
N SER A 207 -1.00 5.97 -5.08
CA SER A 207 -1.93 5.06 -5.78
C SER A 207 -2.62 5.74 -6.97
N ARG A 208 -3.08 6.98 -6.79
CA ARG A 208 -3.73 7.78 -7.86
C ARG A 208 -2.74 8.14 -8.95
N THR A 209 -1.53 8.51 -8.58
CA THR A 209 -0.49 8.88 -9.54
C THR A 209 -0.07 7.68 -10.36
N ALA A 210 0.12 6.52 -9.74
CA ALA A 210 0.39 5.28 -10.46
C ALA A 210 -0.75 4.95 -11.44
N LEU A 211 -2.01 5.16 -11.06
CA LEU A 211 -3.18 4.94 -11.92
C LEU A 211 -3.22 5.85 -13.15
N LYS A 212 -2.71 7.09 -13.04
CA LYS A 212 -2.65 8.05 -14.16
C LYS A 212 -1.57 7.73 -15.20
N LEU A 213 -0.54 6.94 -14.83
CA LEU A 213 0.62 6.60 -15.66
C LEU A 213 0.35 5.43 -16.62
#